data_AF-A0A7K7QNJ3-F1
#
_entry.id   AF-A0A7K7QNJ3-F1
#
_cell.length_a   1.000
_cell.length_b   1.000
_cell.length_c   1.000
_cell.angle_alpha   90.00
_cell.angle_beta   90.00
_cell.angle_gamma   90.00
#
_symmetry.space_group_name_H-M   'P 1'
#
loop_
_entity.id
_entity.type
_entity.pdbx_description
1 polymer ?
#
loop_
_entity_poly.entity_id
_entity_poly.type
_entity_poly.pdbx_seq_one_letter_code
_entity_poly.pdbx_strand_id
1 'polypeptide(L)'
;MAGLQQTNSEMILLSWVRQLTRNYPQVNVTNFTTSWSDGLAFNALLHSHRPDLFDWNTVVSKQSPVQRLDHAFNIARKHLGIEKLLDPE
;
A
#
# COMPACT_ATOMS: atom_id res chain seq x y z
N MET A 1 -7.07 21.87 -12.80
CA MET A 1 -6.98 20.57 -12.10
C MET A 1 -8.10 20.57 -11.06
N ALA A 2 -9.19 19.85 -11.32
CA ALA A 2 -10.32 19.79 -10.40
C ALA A 2 -9.91 18.99 -9.15
N GLY A 3 -9.92 19.63 -7.98
CA GLY A 3 -9.70 18.95 -6.71
C GLY A 3 -10.87 18.00 -6.46
N LEU A 4 -10.64 16.70 -6.58
CA LEU A 4 -11.62 15.69 -6.18
C LEU A 4 -11.88 15.87 -4.68
N GLN A 5 -13.08 16.30 -4.34
CA GLN A 5 -13.51 16.48 -2.96
C GLN A 5 -13.69 15.09 -2.34
N GLN A 6 -12.84 14.74 -1.37
CA GLN A 6 -12.90 13.45 -0.70
C GLN A 6 -14.19 13.34 0.13
N THR A 7 -14.83 12.19 0.07
CA THR A 7 -16.01 11.87 0.89
C THR A 7 -15.61 11.61 2.35
N ASN A 8 -16.57 11.69 3.27
CA ASN A 8 -16.30 11.37 4.69
C ASN A 8 -15.74 9.95 4.89
N SER A 9 -16.22 8.98 4.10
CA SER A 9 -15.72 7.59 4.14
C SER A 9 -14.28 7.49 3.67
N GLU A 10 -13.92 8.21 2.61
CA GLU A 10 -12.54 8.27 2.11
C GLU A 10 -11.60 8.92 3.12
N MET A 11 -12.02 10.00 3.78
CA MET A 11 -11.24 10.64 4.84
C MET A 11 -10.96 9.70 6.02
N ILE A 12 -11.98 8.96 6.46
CA ILE A 12 -11.84 7.96 7.54
C ILE A 12 -10.85 6.88 7.13
N LEU A 13 -10.99 6.35 5.91
CA LEU A 13 -10.09 5.31 5.41
C LEU A 13 -8.65 5.82 5.24
N LEU A 14 -8.45 7.05 4.74
CA LEU A 14 -7.13 7.67 4.66
C LEU A 14 -6.49 7.85 6.04
N SER A 15 -7.28 8.26 7.03
CA SER A 15 -6.81 8.38 8.41
C SER A 15 -6.34 7.02 8.96
N TRP A 16 -7.13 5.98 8.75
CA TRP A 16 -6.78 4.61 9.14
C TRP A 16 -5.50 4.12 8.45
N VAL A 17 -5.37 4.32 7.14
CA VAL A 17 -4.15 3.94 6.40
C VAL A 17 -2.94 4.67 6.96
N ARG A 18 -3.01 6.00 7.14
CA ARG A 18 -1.92 6.80 7.69
C ARG A 18 -1.50 6.34 9.09
N GLN A 19 -2.46 5.96 9.92
CA GLN A 19 -2.18 5.45 11.26
C GLN A 19 -1.38 4.16 11.21
N LEU A 20 -1.72 3.25 10.30
CA LEU A 20 -1.03 1.98 10.11
C LEU A 20 0.35 2.14 9.46
N THR A 21 0.50 3.10 8.56
CA THR A 21 1.76 3.32 7.85
C THR A 21 2.68 4.33 8.55
N ARG A 22 2.33 4.82 9.75
CA ARG A 22 3.10 5.87 10.46
C ARG A 22 4.56 5.53 10.75
N ASN A 23 4.88 4.23 10.83
CA ASN A 23 6.23 3.73 11.14
C ASN A 23 7.07 3.47 9.87
N TYR A 24 6.59 3.83 8.69
CA TYR A 24 7.27 3.63 7.41
C TYR A 24 7.60 4.99 6.79
N PRO A 25 8.81 5.53 7.01
CA PRO A 25 9.16 6.90 6.61
C PRO A 25 9.04 7.17 5.11
N GLN A 26 9.19 6.14 4.28
CA GLN A 26 9.08 6.24 2.82
C GLN A 26 7.63 6.27 2.32
N VAL A 27 6.64 6.13 3.20
CA VAL A 27 5.22 6.00 2.85
C VAL A 27 4.45 7.22 3.30
N ASN A 28 3.87 7.95 2.34
CA ASN A 28 2.99 9.06 2.62
C ASN A 28 1.71 8.96 1.78
N VAL A 29 0.60 8.58 2.43
CA VAL A 29 -0.69 8.39 1.77
C VAL A 29 -1.55 9.65 1.90
N THR A 30 -1.88 10.29 0.79
CA THR A 30 -2.69 11.52 0.74
C THR A 30 -3.95 11.41 -0.11
N ASN A 31 -4.03 10.40 -0.96
CA ASN A 31 -5.18 10.11 -1.82
C ASN A 31 -5.29 8.59 -2.10
N PHE A 32 -6.32 8.18 -2.84
CA PHE A 32 -6.50 6.79 -3.30
C PHE A 32 -6.05 6.55 -4.75
N THR A 33 -5.24 7.45 -5.30
CA THR A 33 -4.72 7.34 -6.67
C THR A 33 -3.19 7.28 -6.63
N THR A 34 -2.50 8.41 -6.76
CA THR A 34 -1.05 8.49 -6.91
C THR A 34 -0.26 8.07 -5.67
N SER A 35 -0.85 8.13 -4.47
CA SER A 35 -0.16 7.67 -3.25
C SER A 35 0.08 6.17 -3.18
N TRP A 36 -0.51 5.39 -4.08
CA TRP A 36 -0.47 3.94 -4.08
C TRP A 36 0.31 3.37 -5.27
N SER A 37 0.57 4.21 -6.28
CA SER A 37 1.15 3.77 -7.56
C SER A 37 2.60 3.33 -7.45
N ASP A 38 3.34 3.76 -6.42
CA ASP A 38 4.72 3.33 -6.16
C ASP A 38 4.82 1.96 -5.47
N GLY A 39 3.68 1.39 -5.06
CA GLY A 39 3.54 0.11 -4.38
C GLY A 39 3.95 0.09 -2.89
N LEU A 40 4.48 1.17 -2.33
CA LEU A 40 4.95 1.18 -0.94
C LEU A 40 3.78 1.17 0.05
N ALA A 41 2.70 1.89 -0.24
CA ALA A 41 1.52 1.94 0.62
C ALA A 41 0.88 0.56 0.84
N PHE A 42 0.74 -0.24 -0.23
CA PHE A 42 0.19 -1.61 -0.13
C PHE A 42 1.09 -2.53 0.72
N ASN A 43 2.39 -2.52 0.47
CA ASN A 43 3.32 -3.34 1.24
C ASN A 43 3.35 -2.91 2.72
N ALA A 44 3.28 -1.61 3.01
CA ALA A 44 3.32 -1.11 4.38
C ALA A 44 2.09 -1.55 5.18
N LEU A 45 0.90 -1.56 4.55
CA LEU A 45 -0.31 -2.07 5.17
C LEU A 45 -0.25 -3.58 5.46
N LEU A 46 0.31 -4.36 4.54
CA LEU A 46 0.50 -5.80 4.77
C LEU A 46 1.48 -6.05 5.91
N HIS A 47 2.63 -5.37 5.88
CA HIS A 47 3.66 -5.51 6.90
C HIS A 47 3.20 -4.97 8.27
N SER A 48 2.36 -3.93 8.33
CA SER A 48 1.82 -3.42 9.60
C SER A 48 0.90 -4.41 10.29
N HIS A 49 0.14 -5.21 9.52
CA HIS A 49 -0.74 -6.24 10.07
C HIS A 49 0.00 -7.55 10.36
N ARG A 50 0.97 -7.91 9.51
CA ARG A 50 1.70 -9.16 9.56
C ARG A 50 3.18 -8.94 9.22
N PRO A 51 3.96 -8.40 10.18
CA PRO A 51 5.39 -8.11 9.97
C PRO A 51 6.24 -9.38 9.78
N ASP A 52 5.66 -10.56 10.07
CA ASP A 52 6.28 -11.88 9.89
C ASP A 52 6.31 -12.36 8.43
N LEU A 53 5.55 -11.74 7.51
CA LEU A 53 5.43 -12.23 6.14
C LEU A 53 6.64 -11.91 5.26
N PHE A 54 7.32 -10.79 5.50
CA PHE A 54 8.50 -10.36 4.74
C PHE A 54 9.25 -9.24 5.47
N ASP A 55 10.52 -9.03 5.11
CA ASP A 55 11.29 -7.87 5.60
C ASP A 55 10.99 -6.61 4.78
N TRP A 56 10.65 -5.52 5.47
CA TRP A 56 10.43 -4.20 4.86
C TRP A 56 11.61 -3.74 3.98
N ASN A 57 12.85 -4.01 4.38
CA ASN A 57 14.02 -3.58 3.59
C ASN A 57 14.06 -4.25 2.21
N THR A 58 13.51 -5.46 2.10
CA THR A 58 13.39 -6.20 0.83
C THR A 58 12.37 -5.54 -0.12
N VAL A 59 11.40 -4.79 0.40
CA VAL A 59 10.45 -4.01 -0.42
C VAL A 59 11.10 -2.70 -0.86
N VAL A 60 11.76 -2.00 0.05
CA VAL A 60 12.43 -0.72 -0.25
C VAL A 60 13.53 -0.89 -1.30
N SER A 61 14.26 -2.01 -1.28
CA SER A 61 15.32 -2.30 -2.25
C SER A 61 14.81 -2.63 -3.67
N LYS A 62 13.52 -2.93 -3.85
CA LYS A 62 12.95 -3.15 -5.19
C LYS A 62 13.01 -1.87 -6.02
N GLN A 63 13.44 -1.99 -7.26
CA GLN A 63 13.73 -0.84 -8.12
C GLN A 63 12.50 -0.32 -8.85
N SER A 64 11.50 -1.18 -9.14
CA SER A 64 10.30 -0.74 -9.87
C SER A 64 9.03 -0.78 -9.02
N PRO A 65 8.09 0.17 -9.25
CA PRO A 65 6.75 0.12 -8.67
C PRO A 65 6.02 -1.18 -8.96
N VAL A 66 6.12 -1.67 -10.20
CA VAL A 66 5.51 -2.93 -10.66
C VAL A 66 5.94 -4.10 -9.76
N GLN A 67 7.24 -4.23 -9.48
CA GLN A 67 7.75 -5.29 -8.60
C GLN A 67 7.21 -5.18 -7.17
N ARG A 68 7.03 -3.96 -6.65
CA ARG A 68 6.47 -3.75 -5.32
C ARG A 68 4.98 -4.08 -5.27
N LEU A 69 4.22 -3.68 -6.29
CA LEU A 69 2.80 -3.97 -6.41
C LEU A 69 2.55 -5.48 -6.55
N ASP A 70 3.26 -6.14 -7.47
CA ASP A 70 3.17 -7.59 -7.63
C ASP A 70 3.55 -8.33 -6.36
N HIS A 71 4.59 -7.88 -5.65
CA HIS A 71 4.95 -8.46 -4.37
C HIS A 71 3.82 -8.35 -3.36
N ALA A 72 3.24 -7.16 -3.17
CA ALA A 72 2.13 -6.95 -2.24
C ALA A 72 0.93 -7.84 -2.58
N PHE A 73 0.49 -7.84 -3.84
CA PHE A 73 -0.69 -8.60 -4.26
C PHE A 73 -0.48 -10.11 -4.16
N ASN A 74 0.71 -10.60 -4.47
CA ASN A 74 1.04 -12.01 -4.31
C ASN A 74 1.05 -12.45 -2.84
N ILE A 75 1.62 -11.63 -1.95
CA ILE A 75 1.60 -11.92 -0.50
C ILE A 75 0.18 -11.88 0.04
N ALA A 76 -0.60 -10.87 -0.31
CA ALA A 76 -2.00 -10.73 0.11
C ALA A 76 -2.84 -11.94 -0.33
N ARG A 77 -2.71 -12.37 -1.58
CA ARG A 77 -3.40 -13.56 -2.09
C ARG A 77 -2.97 -14.84 -1.36
N LYS A 78 -1.67 -15.08 -1.25
CA LYS A 78 -1.13 -16.34 -0.73
C LYS A 78 -1.38 -16.51 0.77
N HIS A 79 -1.28 -15.43 1.55
CA HIS A 79 -1.29 -15.51 3.01
C HIS A 79 -2.57 -14.97 3.66
N LEU A 80 -3.32 -14.10 2.98
CA LEU A 80 -4.53 -13.48 3.50
C LEU A 80 -5.79 -13.85 2.70
N GLY A 81 -5.65 -14.59 1.61
CA GLY A 81 -6.78 -14.98 0.74
C GLY A 81 -7.41 -13.80 0.00
N ILE A 82 -6.69 -12.68 -0.15
CA ILE A 82 -7.19 -11.48 -0.82
C ILE A 82 -6.92 -11.59 -2.33
N GLU A 83 -7.98 -11.56 -3.14
CA GLU A 83 -7.86 -11.65 -4.59
C GLU A 83 -7.20 -10.39 -5.20
N LYS A 84 -6.42 -10.59 -6.28
CA LYS A 84 -5.78 -9.50 -7.01
C LYS A 84 -6.83 -8.84 -7.92
N LEU A 85 -7.29 -7.65 -7.52
CA LEU A 85 -8.26 -6.86 -8.29
C LEU A 85 -7.59 -5.82 -9.22
N LEU A 86 -6.27 -5.62 -9.07
CA LEU A 86 -5.50 -4.63 -9.81
C LEU A 86 -4.32 -5.31 -10.51
N ASP A 87 -4.11 -4.96 -11.78
CA ASP A 87 -2.91 -5.34 -12.51
C ASP A 87 -1.86 -4.21 -12.44
N PRO A 88 -0.60 -4.54 -12.13
CA PRO A 88 0.46 -3.55 -11.96
C PRO A 88 1.11 -3.11 -13.28
N GLU A 89 0.37 -3.15 -14.39
CA GLU A 89 0.85 -2.72 -15.71
C GLU A 89 0.96 -1.19 -15.84
#